data_AF-A0A4Q9VZP0-F1
#
_entry.id   AF-A0A4Q9VZP0-F1
#
_cell.length_a   1.000
_cell.length_b   1.000
_cell.length_c   1.000
_cell.angle_alpha   90.00
_cell.angle_beta   90.00
_cell.angle_gamma   90.00
#
_symmetry.space_group_name_H-M   'P 1'
#
loop_
_entity.id
_entity.type
_entity.pdbx_description
1 polymer ?
#
loop_
_entity_poly.entity_id
_entity_poly.type
_entity_poly.pdbx_seq_one_letter_code
_entity_poly.pdbx_strand_id
1 'polypeptide(L)' 'MVVYIETERLKLRDWEESDLLPFQKMNANPQVRRYFPSLLSYRRSELDLKKMDQIIK' A
#
# COMPACT_ATOMS: atom_id res chain seq x y z
N MET A 1 -23.23 -4.25 0.42
CA MET A 1 -22.93 -2.90 -0.11
C MET A 1 -21.78 -2.35 0.71
N VAL A 2 -20.59 -2.19 0.13
CA VAL A 2 -19.44 -1.64 0.87
C VAL A 2 -19.51 -0.12 0.75
N VAL A 3 -19.33 0.57 1.88
CA VAL A 3 -19.31 2.05 1.92
C VAL A 3 -17.85 2.48 2.07
N TYR A 4 -17.40 3.35 1.17
CA TYR A 4 -16.05 3.89 1.17
C TYR A 4 -16.04 5.36 1.57
N ILE A 5 -14.90 5.82 2.10
CA ILE A 5 -14.66 7.24 2.35
C ILE A 5 -14.22 7.88 1.05
N GLU A 6 -14.98 8.85 0.56
CA GLU A 6 -14.72 9.54 -0.69
C GLU A 6 -14.70 11.06 -0.50
N THR A 7 -13.91 11.74 -1.31
CA THR A 7 -13.86 13.19 -1.46
C THR A 7 -13.97 13.53 -2.94
N GLU A 8 -13.97 14.80 -3.30
CA GLU A 8 -14.01 15.23 -4.72
C GLU A 8 -12.90 14.59 -5.59
N ARG A 9 -11.73 14.29 -5.01
CA ARG A 9 -10.55 13.81 -5.76
C ARG A 9 -10.03 12.43 -5.34
N LEU A 10 -10.42 11.93 -4.18
CA LEU A 10 -9.85 10.73 -3.58
C LEU A 10 -10.92 9.75 -3.12
N LYS A 11 -10.64 8.47 -3.31
CA LYS A 11 -11.41 7.34 -2.80
C LYS A 11 -10.51 6.45 -1.96
N LEU A 12 -10.88 6.24 -0.70
CA LEU A 12 -10.23 5.28 0.20
C LEU A 12 -11.00 3.97 0.06
N ARG A 13 -10.45 3.06 -0.74
CA ARG A 13 -11.01 1.73 -1.02
C ARG A 13 -10.12 0.64 -0.44
N ASP A 14 -10.65 -0.58 -0.41
CA ASP A 14 -9.89 -1.77 -0.09
C ASP A 14 -8.74 -1.98 -1.09
N TRP A 15 -7.72 -2.71 -0.64
CA TRP A 15 -6.61 -3.11 -1.48
C TRP A 15 -7.07 -4.10 -2.55
N GLU A 16 -6.53 -3.95 -3.75
CA GLU A 16 -6.72 -4.88 -4.87
C GLU A 16 -5.36 -5.45 -5.32
N GLU A 17 -5.38 -6.57 -6.04
CA GLU A 17 -4.14 -7.22 -6.52
C GLU A 17 -3.28 -6.27 -7.37
N SER A 18 -3.94 -5.40 -8.15
CA SER A 18 -3.30 -4.39 -9.01
C SER A 18 -2.47 -3.36 -8.24
N ASP A 19 -2.76 -3.13 -6.95
CA ASP A 19 -2.06 -2.16 -6.11
C ASP A 19 -0.70 -2.66 -5.62
N LEU A 20 -0.45 -3.98 -5.68
CA LEU A 20 0.76 -4.59 -5.15
C LEU A 20 2.02 -4.04 -5.83
N LEU A 21 2.06 -3.99 -7.16
CA LEU A 21 3.24 -3.54 -7.89
C LEU A 21 3.53 -2.04 -7.68
N PRO A 22 2.55 -1.12 -7.78
CA PRO A 22 2.74 0.27 -7.36
C PRO A 22 3.25 0.43 -5.93
N PHE A 23 2.69 -0.32 -4.97
CA PHE A 23 3.10 -0.29 -3.57
C PHE A 23 4.55 -0.77 -3.38
N GLN A 24 4.95 -1.84 -4.06
CA GLN A 24 6.31 -2.36 -4.06
C GLN A 24 7.30 -1.34 -4.64
N LYS A 25 6.98 -0.73 -5.78
CA LYS A 25 7.82 0.32 -6.40
C LYS A 25 7.98 1.52 -5.47
N MET A 26 6.90 1.96 -4.84
CA MET A 26 6.91 3.06 -3.87
C MET A 26 7.80 2.74 -2.67
N ASN A 27 7.74 1.51 -2.15
CA ASN A 27 8.57 1.09 -1.01
C ASN A 27 10.02 0.76 -1.36
N ALA A 28 10.34 0.55 -2.64
CA ALA A 28 11.72 0.45 -3.12
C ALA A 28 12.31 1.82 -3.51
N ASN A 29 11.52 2.90 -3.49
CA ASN A 29 11.96 4.22 -3.91
C ASN A 29 12.65 5.00 -2.77
N PRO A 30 13.89 5.49 -2.96
CA PRO A 30 14.64 6.20 -1.92
C PRO A 30 14.09 7.58 -1.59
N GLN A 31 13.38 8.24 -2.50
CA GLN A 31 12.72 9.53 -2.20
C GLN A 31 11.52 9.34 -1.30
N VAL A 32 10.69 8.32 -1.57
CA VAL A 32 9.51 7.99 -0.76
C VAL A 32 9.94 7.57 0.65
N ARG A 33 10.97 6.72 0.75
CA ARG A 33 11.44 6.17 2.02
C ARG A 33 12.61 6.92 2.65
N ARG A 34 12.86 8.18 2.26
CA ARG A 34 13.97 9.01 2.73
C ARG A 34 14.11 9.07 4.26
N TYR A 35 12.99 9.07 4.97
CA TYR A 35 12.93 9.17 6.44
C TYR A 35 12.60 7.85 7.12
N PHE A 36 12.56 6.74 6.38
CA PHE A 36 12.39 5.41 6.94
C PHE A 36 13.77 4.77 7.19
N PRO A 37 13.86 3.80 8.13
CA PRO A 37 15.15 3.15 8.44
C PRO A 37 15.82 2.43 7.25
N SER A 38 15.04 1.99 6.27
CA SER A 38 15.52 1.26 5.10
C SER A 38 14.49 1.26 3.97
N LEU A 39 14.96 0.94 2.75
CA LEU A 39 14.10 0.51 1.64
C LEU A 39 13.53 -0.88 1.92
N LEU A 40 12.39 -1.20 1.32
CA LEU A 40 11.86 -2.57 1.38
C LEU A 40 12.09 -3.30 0.06
N SER A 41 12.34 -4.60 0.16
CA SER A 41 12.24 -5.49 -0.98
C SER A 41 10.78 -5.65 -1.40
N TYR A 42 10.57 -6.12 -2.64
CA TYR A 42 9.23 -6.39 -3.15
C TYR A 42 8.50 -7.45 -2.32
N ARG A 43 9.23 -8.50 -1.93
CA ARG A 43 8.70 -9.55 -1.03
C ARG A 43 8.30 -9.00 0.33
N ARG A 44 9.09 -8.09 0.91
CA ARG A 44 8.73 -7.50 2.20
C ARG A 44 7.48 -6.62 2.09
N SER A 45 7.41 -5.81 1.04
CA SER A 45 6.25 -4.95 0.78
C SER A 45 4.97 -5.77 0.53
N GLU A 46 5.07 -6.92 -0.15
CA GLU A 46 3.96 -7.86 -0.33
C GLU A 46 3.45 -8.40 1.01
N LEU A 47 4.36 -8.81 1.91
CA LEU A 47 3.98 -9.27 3.25
C LEU A 47 3.32 -8.18 4.08
N ASP A 48 3.80 -6.94 3.98
CA ASP A 48 3.20 -5.81 4.70
C ASP A 48 1.80 -5.47 4.14
N LEU A 49 1.59 -5.49 2.82
CA LEU A 49 0.26 -5.29 2.20
C LEU A 49 -0.71 -6.40 2.60
N LYS A 50 -0.29 -7.67 2.56
CA LYS A 50 -1.11 -8.81 3.01
C LYS A 50 -1.53 -8.68 4.48
N LYS A 51 -0.65 -8.20 5.34
CA LYS A 51 -0.99 -7.93 6.76
C LYS A 51 -1.98 -6.80 6.90
N MET A 52 -1.84 -5.72 6.14
CA MET A 52 -2.80 -4.60 6.16
C MET A 52 -4.19 -5.07 5.69
N ASP A 53 -4.26 -5.83 4.60
CA ASP A 53 -5.50 -6.39 4.08
C ASP A 53 -6.20 -7.34 5.08
N GLN A 54 -5.42 -8.12 5.84
CA GLN A 54 -5.95 -8.97 6.91
C GLN A 54 -6.52 -8.21 8.12
N ILE A 55 -6.08 -6.97 8.35
CA ILE A 55 -6.54 -6.15 9.49
C ILE A 55 -7.79 -5.33 9.12
N ILE A 56 -7.92 -4.96 7.85
CA ILE A 56 -9.04 -4.14 7.35
C ILE A 56 -10.31 -4.99 7.14
N LYS A 57 -10.14 -6.29 6.90
CA LYS A 57 -11.23 -7.28 6.82
C LYS A 57 -11.72 -7.73 8.19
#